data_AF-A0A6A3TW06-F1
#
_entry.id   AF-A0A6A3TW06-F1
#
_cell.length_a   1.000
_cell.length_b   1.000
_cell.length_c   1.000
_cell.angle_alpha   90.00
_cell.angle_beta   90.00
_cell.angle_gamma   90.00
#
_symmetry.space_group_name_H-M   'P 1'
#
loop_
_entity.id
_entity.type
_entity.pdbx_description
1 polymer ?
#
loop_
_entity_poly.entity_id
_entity_poly.type
_entity_poly.pdbx_seq_one_letter_code
_entity_poly.pdbx_strand_id
1 'polypeptide(L)'
;MNVEKDCIAKLKAYAPGYRITFLKSDNAAEYVGGELAAFCDKNKIVQQLSAPYYLQQNGKVERGNHDIVEMARSMMLDANLPTSYWADAVVCAAYARNRCPKKVLDGKTPMEALFGTPPDSHLRGFDHKMQALVPKEHKTKLDDKTRNGIFVGYASGGAYTSCITALAK
;
A
#
# COMPACT_ATOMS: atom_id res chain seq x y z
N MET A 1 15.01 7.53 3.93
CA MET A 1 14.48 6.19 3.59
C MET A 1 15.35 5.64 2.48
N ASN A 2 16.05 4.53 2.69
CA ASN A 2 16.89 3.93 1.65
C ASN A 2 15.98 3.07 0.75
N VAL A 3 15.67 3.58 -0.45
CA VAL A 3 14.72 2.99 -1.40
C VAL A 3 15.15 1.58 -1.80
N GLU A 4 16.45 1.35 -2.00
CA GLU A 4 17.00 0.02 -2.34
C GLU A 4 16.69 -1.01 -1.24
N LYS A 5 16.92 -0.64 0.03
CA LYS A 5 16.69 -1.55 1.17
C LYS A 5 15.23 -1.92 1.35
N ASP A 6 14.32 -0.96 1.16
CA ASP A 6 12.88 -1.22 1.23
C ASP A 6 12.40 -2.11 0.07
N CYS A 7 12.89 -1.86 -1.16
CA CYS A 7 12.64 -2.72 -2.31
C CYS A 7 13.12 -4.15 -2.06
N ILE A 8 14.36 -4.34 -1.58
CA ILE A 8 14.91 -5.67 -1.27
C ILE A 8 14.09 -6.34 -0.17
N ALA A 9 13.69 -5.63 0.88
CA ALA A 9 12.87 -6.19 1.95
C ALA A 9 11.51 -6.68 1.42
N LYS A 10 10.85 -5.92 0.55
CA LYS A 10 9.60 -6.32 -0.10
C LYS A 10 9.81 -7.53 -1.02
N LEU A 11 10.83 -7.52 -1.87
CA LEU A 11 11.17 -8.66 -2.73
C LEU A 11 11.44 -9.92 -1.91
N LYS A 12 12.17 -9.80 -0.80
CA LYS A 12 12.42 -10.90 0.15
C LYS A 12 11.17 -11.38 0.86
N ALA A 13 10.20 -10.51 1.13
CA ALA A 13 8.94 -10.93 1.75
C ALA A 13 8.06 -11.75 0.78
N TYR A 14 8.11 -11.43 -0.52
CA TYR A 14 7.39 -12.17 -1.57
C TYR A 14 8.14 -13.42 -2.06
N ALA A 15 9.48 -13.38 -2.08
CA ALA A 15 10.36 -14.47 -2.51
C ALA A 15 10.11 -15.86 -1.86
N PRO A 16 9.78 -15.99 -0.56
CA PRO A 16 9.56 -17.30 0.06
C PRO A 16 8.29 -18.00 -0.44
N GLY A 17 7.32 -17.26 -0.98
CA GLY A 17 6.11 -17.82 -1.59
C GLY A 17 6.13 -17.85 -3.11
N TYR A 18 6.87 -16.92 -3.74
CA TYR A 18 6.88 -16.72 -5.19
C TYR A 18 8.29 -16.51 -5.72
N ARG A 19 8.69 -17.34 -6.70
CA ARG A 19 9.94 -17.11 -7.42
C ARG A 19 9.78 -15.96 -8.41
N ILE A 20 10.41 -14.83 -8.10
CA ILE A 20 10.50 -13.70 -9.01
C ILE A 20 11.54 -14.03 -10.07
N THR A 21 11.15 -13.99 -11.35
CA THR A 21 12.03 -14.37 -12.48
C THR A 21 12.66 -13.17 -13.17
N PHE A 22 11.90 -12.09 -13.32
CA PHE A 22 12.34 -10.86 -13.96
C PHE A 22 11.91 -9.65 -13.13
N LEU A 23 12.79 -8.66 -13.01
CA LEU A 23 12.49 -7.34 -12.44
C LEU A 23 12.67 -6.30 -13.54
N LYS A 24 11.60 -5.58 -13.87
CA LYS A 24 11.66 -4.49 -14.85
C LYS A 24 11.62 -3.14 -14.14
N SER A 25 12.61 -2.30 -14.39
CA SER A 25 12.72 -0.96 -13.80
C SER A 25 13.22 0.04 -14.84
N ASP A 26 13.19 1.32 -14.49
CA ASP A 26 13.93 2.33 -15.25
C ASP A 26 15.43 2.21 -15.02
N ASN A 27 16.20 2.99 -15.78
CA ASN A 27 17.65 3.03 -15.70
C ASN A 27 18.15 3.98 -14.59
N ALA A 28 17.37 4.22 -13.53
CA ALA A 28 17.82 5.04 -12.43
C ALA A 28 18.99 4.36 -11.69
N ALA A 29 19.96 5.15 -11.23
CA ALA A 29 21.22 4.63 -10.68
C ALA A 29 21.01 3.64 -9.50
N GLU A 30 19.95 3.82 -8.73
CA GLU A 30 19.53 2.96 -7.61
C GLU A 30 19.08 1.54 -8.03
N TYR A 31 18.70 1.33 -9.30
CA TYR A 31 18.27 0.02 -9.81
C TYR A 31 19.34 -0.71 -10.62
N VAL A 32 20.31 0.03 -11.17
CA VAL A 32 21.35 -0.49 -12.05
C VAL A 32 22.53 -1.08 -11.26
N GLY A 33 22.79 -0.56 -10.06
CA GLY A 33 23.93 -0.97 -9.23
C GLY A 33 23.53 -1.29 -7.78
N GLY A 34 24.54 -1.31 -6.91
CA GLY A 34 24.34 -1.34 -5.47
C GLY A 34 23.84 -2.67 -4.90
N GLU A 35 23.09 -2.58 -3.81
CA GLU A 35 22.61 -3.76 -3.07
C GLU A 35 21.53 -4.51 -3.85
N LEU A 36 20.74 -3.81 -4.69
CA LEU A 36 19.64 -4.41 -5.43
C LEU A 36 20.12 -5.29 -6.58
N ALA A 37 21.11 -4.83 -7.35
CA ALA A 37 21.72 -5.64 -8.42
C ALA A 37 22.35 -6.92 -7.83
N ALA A 38 23.12 -6.78 -6.76
CA ALA A 38 23.72 -7.92 -6.06
C ALA A 38 22.66 -8.91 -5.52
N PHE A 39 21.53 -8.39 -5.03
CA PHE A 39 20.40 -9.21 -4.63
C PHE A 39 19.77 -9.96 -5.82
N CYS A 40 19.58 -9.29 -6.96
CA CYS A 40 19.02 -9.93 -8.15
C CYS A 40 19.92 -11.05 -8.67
N ASP A 41 21.23 -10.81 -8.76
CA ASP A 41 22.22 -11.81 -9.20
C ASP A 41 22.26 -13.03 -8.27
N LYS A 42 22.22 -12.80 -6.95
CA LYS A 42 22.19 -13.86 -5.93
C LYS A 42 20.93 -14.73 -6.05
N ASN A 43 19.79 -14.12 -6.35
CA ASN A 43 18.49 -14.81 -6.43
C ASN A 43 18.12 -15.25 -7.86
N LYS A 44 19.02 -15.08 -8.83
CA LYS A 44 18.78 -15.41 -10.25
C LYS A 44 17.56 -14.69 -10.83
N ILE A 45 17.37 -13.44 -10.42
CA ILE A 45 16.36 -12.53 -10.95
C ILE A 45 16.99 -11.76 -12.11
N VAL A 46 16.41 -11.84 -13.30
CA VAL A 46 16.91 -11.11 -14.46
C VAL A 46 16.41 -9.66 -14.40
N GLN A 47 17.33 -8.70 -14.35
CA GLN A 47 16.99 -7.29 -14.41
C GLN A 47 16.77 -6.84 -15.86
N GLN A 48 15.63 -6.22 -16.13
CA GLN A 48 15.29 -5.58 -17.40
C GLN A 48 15.20 -4.08 -17.18
N LEU A 49 16.23 -3.35 -17.61
CA LEU A 49 16.27 -1.91 -17.54
C LEU A 49 15.64 -1.32 -18.80
N SER A 50 14.70 -0.38 -18.65
CA SER A 50 14.16 0.34 -19.80
C SER A 50 15.23 1.24 -20.41
N ALA A 51 15.25 1.32 -21.75
CA ALA A 51 16.20 2.20 -22.42
C ALA A 51 15.99 3.67 -21.98
N PRO A 52 17.07 4.46 -21.84
CA PRO A 52 16.96 5.89 -21.60
C PRO A 52 16.03 6.52 -22.65
N TYR A 53 15.13 7.41 -22.21
CA TYR A 53 14.16 8.11 -23.06
C TYR A 53 13.01 7.26 -23.64
N TYR A 54 12.91 5.96 -23.34
CA TYR A 54 11.80 5.08 -23.76
C TYR A 54 10.82 4.77 -22.61
N LEU A 55 10.13 5.81 -22.13
CA LEU A 55 9.13 5.73 -21.03
C LEU A 55 7.99 4.73 -21.31
N GLN A 56 7.63 4.54 -22.59
CA GLN A 56 6.57 3.62 -23.03
C GLN A 56 6.79 2.18 -22.54
N GLN A 57 8.04 1.76 -22.33
CA GLN A 57 8.37 0.42 -21.84
C GLN A 57 7.90 0.19 -20.40
N ASN A 58 7.74 1.25 -19.60
CA ASN A 58 7.28 1.21 -18.21
C ASN A 58 5.81 1.61 -18.06
N GLY A 59 5.09 1.80 -19.17
CA GLY A 59 3.71 2.30 -19.14
C GLY A 59 2.72 1.46 -18.31
N LYS A 60 2.98 0.18 -18.06
CA LYS A 60 2.17 -0.63 -17.12
C LYS A 60 2.36 -0.21 -15.66
N VAL A 61 3.61 0.06 -15.27
CA VAL A 61 3.97 0.53 -13.92
C VAL A 61 3.46 1.95 -13.72
N GLU A 62 3.68 2.83 -14.70
CA GLU A 62 3.21 4.23 -14.67
C GLU A 62 1.70 4.32 -14.52
N ARG A 63 0.93 3.56 -15.32
CA ARG A 63 -0.54 3.49 -15.18
C ARG A 63 -0.95 2.96 -13.80
N GLY A 64 -0.28 1.92 -13.30
CA GLY A 64 -0.57 1.38 -11.98
C GLY A 64 -0.36 2.38 -10.85
N ASN A 65 0.72 3.15 -10.91
CA ASN A 65 1.00 4.21 -9.94
C ASN A 65 0.01 5.36 -10.06
N HIS A 66 -0.30 5.78 -11.28
CA HIS A 66 -1.29 6.82 -11.54
C HIS A 66 -2.68 6.43 -10.98
N ASP A 67 -3.14 5.20 -11.22
CA ASP A 67 -4.41 4.69 -10.68
C ASP A 67 -4.45 4.78 -9.15
N ILE A 68 -3.36 4.40 -8.47
CA ILE A 68 -3.28 4.42 -7.00
C ILE A 68 -3.34 5.86 -6.48
N VAL A 69 -2.63 6.79 -7.13
CA VAL A 69 -2.61 8.21 -6.74
C VAL A 69 -3.98 8.85 -6.94
N GLU A 70 -4.66 8.58 -8.07
CA GLU A 70 -6.01 9.10 -8.32
C GLU A 70 -7.06 8.51 -7.37
N MET A 71 -6.95 7.22 -7.04
CA MET A 71 -7.77 6.61 -5.99
C MET A 71 -7.55 7.28 -4.64
N ALA A 72 -6.29 7.51 -4.24
CA ALA A 72 -5.96 8.17 -2.97
C ALA A 72 -6.47 9.61 -2.92
N ARG A 73 -6.35 10.36 -4.03
CA ARG A 73 -6.90 11.72 -4.16
C ARG A 73 -8.42 11.71 -3.99
N SER A 74 -9.10 10.79 -4.66
CA SER A 74 -10.57 10.65 -4.58
C SER A 74 -11.02 10.32 -3.16
N MET A 75 -10.33 9.40 -2.48
CA MET A 75 -10.59 9.04 -1.08
C MET A 75 -10.44 10.24 -0.13
N MET A 76 -9.36 11.03 -0.27
CA MET A 76 -9.15 12.22 0.57
C MET A 76 -10.20 13.30 0.32
N LEU A 77 -10.60 13.49 -0.95
CA LEU A 77 -11.59 14.49 -1.32
C LEU A 77 -12.97 14.13 -0.77
N ASP A 78 -13.37 12.86 -0.84
CA ASP A 78 -14.62 12.35 -0.26
C ASP A 78 -14.64 12.51 1.27
N ALA A 79 -13.51 12.23 1.93
CA ALA A 79 -13.34 12.37 3.39
C ALA A 79 -13.16 13.82 3.87
N ASN A 80 -13.06 14.78 2.95
CA ASN A 80 -12.68 16.17 3.26
C ASN A 80 -11.41 16.27 4.14
N LEU A 81 -10.40 15.43 3.86
CA LEU A 81 -9.16 15.39 4.62
C LEU A 81 -8.04 16.21 3.96
N PRO A 82 -7.17 16.85 4.76
CA PRO A 82 -6.05 17.60 4.23
C PRO A 82 -5.02 16.68 3.57
N THR A 83 -4.23 17.24 2.66
CA THR A 83 -3.16 16.53 1.94
C THR A 83 -2.14 15.86 2.85
N SER A 84 -2.04 16.23 4.13
CA SER A 84 -1.19 15.54 5.11
C SER A 84 -1.50 14.04 5.24
N TYR A 85 -2.72 13.60 4.90
CA TYR A 85 -3.13 12.19 4.92
C TYR A 85 -2.79 11.42 3.63
N TRP A 86 -2.03 12.00 2.70
CA TRP A 86 -1.74 11.38 1.40
C TRP A 86 -1.10 9.99 1.52
N ALA A 87 -0.20 9.79 2.49
CA ALA A 87 0.49 8.52 2.66
C ALA A 87 -0.48 7.41 3.09
N ASP A 88 -1.35 7.69 4.06
CA ASP A 88 -2.39 6.77 4.52
C ASP A 88 -3.40 6.45 3.41
N ALA A 89 -3.80 7.48 2.64
CA ALA A 89 -4.69 7.33 1.50
C ALA A 89 -4.08 6.45 0.40
N VAL A 90 -2.79 6.61 0.08
CA VAL A 90 -2.08 5.76 -0.89
C VAL A 90 -2.01 4.31 -0.43
N VAL A 91 -1.71 4.07 0.85
CA VAL A 91 -1.70 2.71 1.43
C VAL A 91 -3.10 2.08 1.37
N CYS A 92 -4.13 2.84 1.74
CA CYS A 92 -5.52 2.39 1.67
C CYS A 92 -5.96 2.09 0.22
N ALA A 93 -5.63 2.96 -0.72
CA ALA A 93 -5.91 2.78 -2.14
C ALA A 93 -5.24 1.53 -2.69
N ALA A 94 -3.96 1.30 -2.39
CA ALA A 94 -3.25 0.09 -2.78
C ALA A 94 -3.86 -1.17 -2.15
N TYR A 95 -4.24 -1.11 -0.87
CA TYR A 95 -4.91 -2.20 -0.16
C TYR A 95 -6.24 -2.58 -0.82
N ALA A 96 -7.08 -1.59 -1.11
CA ALA A 96 -8.36 -1.78 -1.78
C ALA A 96 -8.16 -2.32 -3.21
N ARG A 97 -7.26 -1.71 -3.99
CA ARG A 97 -6.98 -2.13 -5.38
C ARG A 97 -6.55 -3.60 -5.47
N ASN A 98 -5.78 -4.09 -4.50
CA ASN A 98 -5.30 -5.48 -4.46
C ASN A 98 -6.37 -6.49 -4.02
N ARG A 99 -7.47 -6.03 -3.42
CA ARG A 99 -8.58 -6.86 -2.90
C ARG A 99 -9.90 -6.66 -3.64
N CYS A 100 -9.97 -5.71 -4.57
CA CYS A 100 -11.10 -5.56 -5.46
C CYS A 100 -11.00 -6.54 -6.64
N PRO A 101 -12.11 -7.19 -7.02
CA PRO A 101 -12.14 -8.09 -8.17
C PRO A 101 -11.81 -7.34 -9.46
N LYS A 102 -11.09 -7.98 -10.38
CA LYS A 102 -10.73 -7.40 -11.67
C LYS A 102 -11.28 -8.25 -12.80
N LYS A 103 -11.88 -7.59 -13.80
CA LYS A 103 -12.40 -8.27 -15.01
C LYS A 103 -11.31 -9.04 -15.75
N VAL A 104 -10.09 -8.50 -15.80
CA VAL A 104 -8.93 -9.17 -16.44
C VAL A 104 -8.47 -10.44 -15.71
N LEU A 105 -8.96 -10.67 -14.49
CA LEU A 105 -8.67 -11.85 -13.68
C LEU A 105 -9.92 -12.72 -13.50
N ASP A 106 -10.88 -12.65 -14.43
CA ASP A 106 -12.15 -13.40 -14.39
C ASP A 106 -12.94 -13.20 -13.09
N GLY A 107 -12.88 -11.98 -12.53
CA GLY A 107 -13.56 -11.64 -11.27
C GLY A 107 -12.75 -11.99 -10.02
N LYS A 108 -11.56 -12.57 -10.14
CA LYS A 108 -10.64 -12.76 -9.00
C LYS A 108 -9.98 -11.45 -8.61
N THR A 109 -9.53 -11.40 -7.37
CA THR A 109 -8.76 -10.25 -6.85
C THR A 109 -7.26 -10.44 -7.18
N PRO A 110 -6.46 -9.36 -7.33
CA PRO A 110 -5.01 -9.51 -7.50
C PRO A 110 -4.33 -10.29 -6.38
N MET A 111 -4.80 -10.12 -5.14
CA MET A 111 -4.34 -10.89 -3.98
C MET A 111 -4.65 -12.38 -4.14
N GLU A 112 -5.86 -12.75 -4.53
CA GLU A 112 -6.25 -14.15 -4.77
C GLU A 112 -5.51 -14.76 -5.96
N ALA A 113 -5.34 -14.00 -7.05
CA ALA A 113 -4.60 -14.47 -8.21
C ALA A 113 -3.12 -14.73 -7.89
N LEU A 114 -2.53 -13.95 -6.97
CA LEU A 114 -1.17 -14.16 -6.52
C LEU A 114 -1.09 -15.28 -5.48
N PHE A 115 -1.82 -15.16 -4.37
CA PHE A 115 -1.71 -16.03 -3.19
C PHE A 115 -2.54 -17.31 -3.23
N GLY A 116 -3.46 -17.45 -4.18
CA GLY A 116 -4.40 -18.57 -4.28
C GLY A 116 -5.49 -18.56 -3.20
N THR A 117 -5.46 -17.59 -2.28
CA THR A 117 -6.45 -17.43 -1.21
C THR A 117 -7.30 -16.20 -1.43
N PRO A 118 -8.64 -16.30 -1.32
CA PRO A 118 -9.51 -15.15 -1.41
C PRO A 118 -9.20 -14.17 -0.26
N PRO A 119 -9.28 -12.85 -0.50
CA PRO A 119 -8.97 -11.87 0.53
C PRO A 119 -10.06 -11.83 1.60
N ASP A 120 -9.64 -11.64 2.85
CA ASP A 120 -10.56 -11.39 3.97
C ASP A 120 -11.44 -10.17 3.69
N SER A 121 -12.71 -10.24 4.08
CA SER A 121 -13.74 -9.20 3.87
C SER A 121 -13.59 -8.00 4.81
N HIS A 122 -12.38 -7.45 4.92
CA HIS A 122 -12.03 -6.37 5.84
C HIS A 122 -12.01 -4.99 5.20
N LEU A 123 -12.52 -4.85 3.98
CA LEU A 123 -12.61 -3.55 3.34
C LEU A 123 -13.53 -2.62 4.15
N ARG A 124 -13.00 -1.44 4.47
CA ARG A 124 -13.69 -0.31 5.08
C ARG A 124 -13.50 0.90 4.15
N GLY A 125 -14.56 1.69 4.03
CA GLY A 125 -14.49 2.97 3.33
C GLY A 125 -13.52 3.90 4.04
N PHE A 126 -12.68 4.59 3.27
CA PHE A 126 -11.96 5.75 3.76
C PHE A 126 -12.99 6.76 4.27
N ASP A 127 -12.79 7.37 5.44
CA ASP A 127 -13.78 8.17 6.21
C ASP A 127 -14.84 7.39 7.01
N HIS A 128 -14.74 6.06 7.09
CA HIS A 128 -15.70 5.31 7.92
C HIS A 128 -15.57 5.72 9.40
N LYS A 129 -16.69 6.13 10.01
CA LYS A 129 -16.73 6.49 11.43
C LYS A 129 -16.27 5.31 12.29
N MET A 130 -15.30 5.58 13.16
CA MET A 130 -14.71 4.58 14.05
C MET A 130 -14.64 5.11 15.48
N GLN A 131 -14.70 4.21 16.45
CA GLN A 131 -14.43 4.52 17.85
C GLN A 131 -13.13 3.85 18.28
N ALA A 132 -12.15 4.67 18.64
CA ALA A 132 -10.85 4.20 19.12
C ALA A 132 -10.89 4.04 20.64
N LEU A 133 -10.48 2.88 21.15
CA LEU A 133 -10.36 2.65 22.58
C LEU A 133 -9.25 3.53 23.16
N VAL A 134 -9.58 4.34 24.16
CA VAL A 134 -8.57 5.13 24.87
C VAL A 134 -7.75 4.18 25.77
N PRO A 135 -6.41 4.30 25.87
CA PRO A 135 -5.64 3.55 26.85
C PRO A 135 -6.08 3.84 28.29
N LYS A 136 -5.95 2.87 29.20
CA LYS A 136 -6.36 3.03 30.60
C LYS A 136 -5.58 4.15 31.31
N GLU A 137 -4.34 4.37 30.92
CA GLU A 137 -3.43 5.40 31.48
C GLU A 137 -3.92 6.83 31.21
N HIS A 138 -4.79 7.03 30.23
CA HIS A 138 -5.36 8.32 29.87
C HIS A 138 -6.84 8.45 30.30
N LYS A 139 -7.29 7.63 31.25
CA LYS A 139 -8.67 7.62 31.74
C LYS A 139 -8.74 7.65 33.26
N THR A 140 -9.64 8.46 33.77
CA THR A 140 -10.15 8.39 35.14
C THR A 140 -11.44 7.54 35.17
N LYS A 141 -11.94 7.22 36.38
CA LYS A 141 -13.00 6.21 36.61
C LYS A 141 -14.32 6.50 35.88
N LEU A 142 -14.57 7.75 35.48
CA LEU A 142 -15.80 8.19 34.81
C LEU A 142 -15.57 8.70 33.38
N ASP A 143 -14.35 8.67 32.85
CA ASP A 143 -14.08 9.15 31.49
C ASP A 143 -14.63 8.19 30.42
N ASP A 144 -15.01 8.76 29.28
CA ASP A 144 -15.44 8.00 28.12
C ASP A 144 -14.40 6.96 27.70
N LYS A 145 -14.86 5.73 27.45
CA LYS A 145 -13.96 4.62 27.14
C LYS A 145 -13.34 4.74 25.75
N THR A 146 -13.99 5.48 24.86
CA THR A 146 -13.69 5.56 23.43
C THR A 146 -13.66 7.00 22.93
N ARG A 147 -12.85 7.27 21.91
CA ARG A 147 -12.88 8.54 21.16
C ARG A 147 -13.41 8.28 19.76
N ASN A 148 -14.28 9.18 19.30
CA ASN A 148 -14.71 9.18 17.91
C ASN A 148 -13.53 9.54 17.00
N GLY A 149 -13.50 8.93 15.84
CA GLY A 149 -12.53 9.19 14.80
C GLY A 149 -13.05 8.68 13.47
N ILE A 150 -12.22 8.82 12.45
CA ILE A 150 -12.49 8.35 11.09
C ILE A 150 -11.40 7.37 10.68
N PHE A 151 -11.79 6.37 9.90
CA PHE A 151 -10.88 5.40 9.33
C PHE A 151 -10.04 6.04 8.22
N VAL A 152 -8.72 5.97 8.36
CA VAL A 152 -7.76 6.51 7.38
C VAL A 152 -6.84 5.44 6.79
N GLY A 153 -6.89 4.18 7.24
CA GLY A 153 -6.12 3.14 6.57
C GLY A 153 -5.90 1.87 7.37
N TYR A 154 -5.13 0.97 6.78
CA TYR A 154 -4.78 -0.33 7.35
C TYR A 154 -3.34 -0.29 7.86
N ALA A 155 -3.15 -0.68 9.12
CA ALA A 155 -1.85 -0.84 9.74
C ALA A 155 -1.39 -2.31 9.69
N SER A 156 -0.13 -2.56 10.06
CA SER A 156 0.43 -3.91 10.11
C SER A 156 -0.32 -4.80 11.12
N GLY A 157 -0.40 -6.10 10.83
CA GLY A 157 -1.04 -7.08 11.72
C GLY A 157 -2.57 -7.01 11.78
N GLY A 158 -3.22 -6.35 10.81
CA GLY A 158 -4.69 -6.23 10.77
C GLY A 158 -5.26 -5.11 11.64
N ALA A 159 -4.39 -4.26 12.19
CA ALA A 159 -4.80 -3.04 12.86
C ALA A 159 -5.33 -1.99 11.86
N TYR A 160 -6.09 -1.03 12.36
CA TYR A 160 -6.59 0.09 11.58
C TYR A 160 -5.94 1.39 12.04
N THR A 161 -5.66 2.28 11.10
CA THR A 161 -5.23 3.65 11.35
C THR A 161 -6.48 4.52 11.40
N SER A 162 -6.62 5.29 12.48
CA SER A 162 -7.72 6.24 12.66
C SER A 162 -7.19 7.65 12.87
N CYS A 163 -7.80 8.63 12.21
CA CYS A 163 -7.66 10.02 12.62
C CYS A 163 -8.70 10.29 13.73
N ILE A 164 -8.22 10.67 14.92
CA ILE A 164 -9.10 11.12 16.00
C ILE A 164 -9.47 12.55 15.66
N THR A 165 -10.70 12.76 15.21
CA THR A 165 -11.26 14.11 15.15
C THR A 165 -11.33 14.62 16.59
N ALA A 166 -10.52 15.63 16.91
CA ALA A 166 -10.83 16.46 18.05
C ALA A 166 -12.23 17.00 17.78
N LEU A 167 -13.24 16.50 18.50
CA LEU A 167 -14.55 17.13 18.53
C LEU A 167 -14.27 18.59 18.86
N ALA A 168 -14.53 19.48 17.90
CA ALA A 168 -14.67 20.89 18.19
C ALA A 168 -15.68 20.96 19.35
N LYS A 169 -15.20 21.42 20.49
CA LYS A 169 -16.05 21.70 21.66
C LYS A 169 -17.05 22.79 21.31
#